data_AF-A0A7C4PHE9-F1
#
_entry.id   AF-A0A7C4PHE9-F1
#
_cell.length_a   1.000
_cell.length_b   1.000
_cell.length_c   1.000
_cell.angle_alpha   90.00
_cell.angle_beta   90.00
_cell.angle_gamma   90.00
#
_symmetry.space_group_name_H-M   'P 1'
#
loop_
_entity.id
_entity.type
_entity.pdbx_description
1 polymer ?
#
loop_
_entity_poly.entity_id
_entity_poly.type
_entity_poly.pdbx_seq_one_letter_code
_entity_poly.pdbx_strand_id
1 'polypeptide(L)'
;MSRHPISCILPPYMLDQIAQNGTPEQRQKAELTATLTAQFRASRLEMAARPSAVPRAPGVAMRQRSVYTANFGSSLPGQLVRAEGAPPSGDAAVDEAYDGSGATYDLYWDVYQRNSIDGSGMRLDSTVHYQQGYDNAFWNGQQMVYGDGDEDLPPAQRLFNRFTISIDVIGHELTHG
;
A
#
# COMPACT_ATOMS: atom_id res chain seq x y z
N MET A 1 -8.40 1.10 -25.91
CA MET A 1 -9.19 0.94 -24.67
C MET A 1 -8.32 1.39 -23.51
N SER A 2 -8.67 2.48 -22.82
CA SER A 2 -7.94 2.91 -21.62
C SER A 2 -8.28 1.93 -20.49
N ARG A 3 -7.34 1.04 -20.14
CA ARG A 3 -7.47 0.21 -18.94
C ARG A 3 -7.31 1.14 -17.74
N HIS A 4 -8.32 1.17 -16.89
CA HIS A 4 -8.26 1.84 -15.59
C HIS A 4 -7.98 0.74 -14.56
N PRO A 5 -6.70 0.37 -14.32
CA PRO A 5 -6.40 -0.67 -13.36
C PRO A 5 -6.92 -0.23 -11.97
N ILE A 6 -7.58 -1.16 -11.30
CA ILE A 6 -7.92 -1.02 -9.89
C ILE A 6 -6.61 -1.25 -9.14
N SER A 7 -5.85 -0.19 -8.88
CA SER A 7 -4.61 -0.30 -8.12
C SER A 7 -4.88 -0.30 -6.62
N CYS A 8 -5.67 -1.29 -6.18
CA CYS A 8 -5.95 -1.59 -4.78
C CYS A 8 -6.46 -3.02 -4.67
N ILE A 9 -6.15 -3.68 -3.57
CA ILE A 9 -6.36 -5.11 -3.44
C ILE A 9 -7.83 -5.48 -3.25
N LEU A 10 -8.62 -4.65 -2.54
CA LEU A 10 -10.06 -4.83 -2.46
C LEU A 10 -10.77 -4.15 -3.64
N PRO A 11 -11.34 -4.92 -4.59
CA PRO A 11 -12.21 -4.38 -5.62
C PRO A 11 -13.49 -3.77 -5.05
N PRO A 12 -14.05 -2.72 -5.71
CA PRO A 12 -15.24 -2.02 -5.25
C PRO A 12 -16.44 -2.92 -4.94
N TYR A 13 -16.68 -3.96 -5.75
CA TYR A 13 -17.84 -4.82 -5.57
C TYR A 13 -17.83 -5.59 -4.23
N MET A 14 -16.65 -5.88 -3.66
CA MET A 14 -16.58 -6.52 -2.34
C MET A 14 -17.04 -5.56 -1.24
N LEU A 15 -16.60 -4.30 -1.31
CA LEU A 15 -17.06 -3.25 -0.39
C LEU A 15 -18.57 -3.02 -0.53
N ASP A 16 -19.10 -3.03 -1.75
CA ASP A 16 -20.55 -2.94 -1.99
C ASP A 16 -21.32 -4.10 -1.34
N GLN A 17 -20.79 -5.32 -1.43
CA GLN A 17 -21.41 -6.49 -0.79
C GLN A 17 -21.38 -6.41 0.74
N ILE A 18 -20.29 -5.88 1.33
CA ILE A 18 -20.19 -5.68 2.78
C ILE A 18 -21.17 -4.57 3.22
N ALA A 19 -21.25 -3.46 2.48
CA ALA A 19 -22.18 -2.37 2.76
C ALA A 19 -23.66 -2.82 2.68
N GLN A 20 -23.99 -3.80 1.83
CA GLN A 20 -25.35 -4.33 1.72
C GLN A 20 -25.68 -5.37 2.79
N ASN A 21 -24.73 -6.25 3.12
CA ASN A 21 -25.01 -7.48 3.87
C ASN A 21 -24.37 -7.56 5.26
N GLY A 22 -23.42 -6.68 5.58
CA GLY A 22 -22.68 -6.71 6.85
C GLY A 22 -23.48 -6.23 8.07
N THR A 23 -22.86 -6.28 9.24
CA THR A 23 -23.35 -5.59 10.45
C THR A 23 -23.29 -4.07 10.28
N PRO A 24 -24.00 -3.26 11.09
CA PRO A 24 -23.92 -1.80 11.00
C PRO A 24 -22.49 -1.25 10.99
N GLU A 25 -21.60 -1.83 11.81
CA GLU A 25 -20.20 -1.44 11.91
C GLU A 25 -19.40 -1.80 10.64
N GLN A 26 -19.61 -3.01 10.11
CA GLN A 26 -18.97 -3.46 8.86
C GLN A 26 -19.40 -2.60 7.67
N ARG A 27 -20.69 -2.21 7.62
CA ARG A 27 -21.20 -1.33 6.57
C ARG A 27 -20.53 0.05 6.60
N GLN A 28 -20.39 0.63 7.80
CA GLN A 28 -19.73 1.92 7.98
C GLN A 28 -18.27 1.87 7.53
N LYS A 29 -17.52 0.82 7.88
CA LYS A 29 -16.13 0.63 7.45
C LYS A 29 -16.02 0.44 5.93
N ALA A 30 -16.92 -0.33 5.33
CA ALA A 30 -16.95 -0.53 3.89
C ALA A 30 -17.23 0.77 3.11
N GLU A 31 -18.19 1.59 3.57
CA GLU A 31 -18.52 2.89 2.97
C GLU A 31 -17.36 3.89 3.09
N LEU A 32 -16.71 3.94 4.26
CA LEU A 32 -15.52 4.78 4.49
C LEU A 32 -14.37 4.33 3.57
N THR A 33 -14.09 3.03 3.53
CA THR A 33 -13.04 2.45 2.69
C THR A 33 -13.31 2.70 1.21
N ALA A 34 -14.56 2.58 0.76
CA ALA A 34 -14.94 2.86 -0.63
C ALA A 34 -14.70 4.34 -0.98
N THR A 35 -15.08 5.26 -0.09
CA THR A 35 -14.88 6.70 -0.26
C THR A 35 -13.40 7.06 -0.37
N LEU A 36 -12.58 6.59 0.58
CA LEU A 36 -11.13 6.85 0.59
C LEU A 36 -10.45 6.24 -0.64
N THR A 37 -10.80 5.02 -1.01
CA THR A 37 -10.24 4.35 -2.20
C THR A 37 -10.61 5.10 -3.50
N ALA A 38 -11.82 5.68 -3.58
CA ALA A 38 -12.20 6.53 -4.70
C ALA A 38 -11.38 7.83 -4.78
N GLN A 39 -11.09 8.45 -3.63
CA GLN A 39 -10.22 9.64 -3.56
C GLN A 39 -8.81 9.32 -4.07
N PHE A 40 -8.22 8.19 -3.65
CA PHE A 40 -6.90 7.78 -4.15
C PHE A 40 -6.88 7.50 -5.64
N ARG A 41 -7.93 6.87 -6.19
CA ARG A 41 -8.07 6.71 -7.64
C ARG A 41 -8.07 8.06 -8.37
N ALA A 42 -8.79 9.05 -7.84
CA ALA A 42 -8.81 10.39 -8.42
C ALA A 42 -7.43 11.07 -8.33
N SER A 43 -6.78 11.05 -7.17
CA SER A 43 -5.43 11.63 -6.99
C SER A 43 -4.39 11.00 -7.91
N ARG A 44 -4.47 9.69 -8.17
CA ARG A 44 -3.60 9.01 -9.14
C ARG A 44 -3.79 9.52 -10.57
N LEU A 45 -5.03 9.70 -11.00
CA LEU A 45 -5.31 10.23 -12.34
C LEU A 45 -4.76 11.65 -12.49
N GLU A 46 -4.88 12.47 -11.45
CA GLU A 46 -4.28 13.80 -11.43
C GLU A 46 -2.75 13.77 -11.46
N MET A 47 -2.12 12.87 -10.69
CA MET A 47 -0.67 12.70 -10.69
C MET A 47 -0.13 12.17 -12.03
N ALA A 48 -0.81 11.20 -12.63
CA ALA A 48 -0.44 10.65 -13.94
C ALA A 48 -0.60 11.67 -15.08
N ALA A 49 -1.50 12.64 -14.93
CA ALA A 49 -1.68 13.72 -15.89
C ALA A 49 -0.60 14.82 -15.80
N ARG A 50 0.22 14.84 -14.73
CA ARG A 50 1.34 15.78 -14.60
C ARG A 50 2.54 15.31 -15.43
N PRO A 51 3.18 16.19 -16.21
CA PRO A 51 4.42 15.82 -16.90
C PRO A 51 5.48 15.39 -15.89
N SER A 52 6.06 14.20 -16.08
CA SER A 52 7.19 13.75 -15.24
C SER A 52 8.34 14.75 -15.35
N ALA A 53 8.70 15.37 -14.22
CA ALA A 53 9.86 16.22 -14.14
C ALA A 53 11.11 15.34 -13.95
N VAL A 54 11.96 15.34 -14.97
CA VAL A 54 13.35 14.84 -15.01
C VAL A 54 13.49 13.31 -15.11
N PRO A 55 14.16 12.79 -16.16
CA PRO A 55 14.62 11.42 -16.20
C PRO A 55 15.63 11.21 -15.07
N ARG A 56 15.36 10.26 -14.17
CA ARG A 56 16.33 9.86 -13.16
C ARG A 56 17.42 9.04 -13.85
N ALA A 57 18.67 9.50 -13.78
CA ALA A 57 19.79 8.71 -14.29
C ALA A 57 19.83 7.35 -13.57
N PRO A 58 20.14 6.25 -14.27
CA PRO A 58 20.21 4.94 -13.63
C PRO A 58 21.25 4.99 -12.51
N GLY A 59 20.77 4.93 -11.26
CA GLY A 59 21.61 4.78 -10.10
C GLY A 59 22.19 3.37 -10.04
N VAL A 60 23.23 3.18 -9.22
CA VAL A 60 23.69 1.84 -8.84
C VAL A 60 22.49 1.05 -8.31
N ALA A 61 22.31 -0.18 -8.78
CA ALA A 61 21.23 -1.06 -8.33
C ALA A 61 21.43 -1.34 -6.84
N MET A 62 20.61 -0.69 -6.01
CA MET A 62 20.63 -0.82 -4.57
C MET A 62 19.20 -0.67 -4.06
N ARG A 63 18.78 -1.68 -3.29
CA ARG A 63 17.51 -1.63 -2.57
C ARG A 63 17.52 -0.47 -1.58
N GLN A 64 16.45 0.32 -1.59
CA GLN A 64 16.25 1.43 -0.66
C GLN A 64 14.77 1.47 -0.27
N ARG A 65 14.46 1.15 0.98
CA ARG A 65 13.11 1.18 1.58
C ARG A 65 13.00 2.21 2.69
N SER A 66 11.83 2.82 2.78
CA SER A 66 11.43 3.63 3.94
C SER A 66 10.00 3.28 4.35
N VAL A 67 9.80 2.94 5.62
CA VAL A 67 8.47 2.68 6.18
C VAL A 67 8.10 3.80 7.13
N TYR A 68 6.89 4.31 6.91
CA TYR A 68 6.26 5.38 7.65
C TYR A 68 5.00 4.86 8.34
N THR A 69 4.55 5.56 9.37
CA THR A 69 3.23 5.37 9.98
C THR A 69 2.38 6.61 9.76
N ALA A 70 1.12 6.40 9.37
CA ALA A 70 0.11 7.44 9.38
C ALA A 70 -0.48 7.66 10.79
N ASN A 71 -0.14 6.79 11.76
CA ASN A 71 -0.62 6.83 13.15
C ASN A 71 -2.16 6.95 13.23
N PHE A 72 -2.85 6.12 12.45
CA PHE A 72 -4.31 6.11 12.27
C PHE A 72 -4.90 7.41 11.70
N GLY A 73 -4.07 8.31 11.19
CA GLY A 73 -4.48 9.48 10.42
C GLY A 73 -4.54 9.20 8.92
N SER A 74 -4.71 10.28 8.14
CA SER A 74 -4.80 10.24 6.68
C SER A 74 -3.65 10.94 5.94
N SER A 75 -2.70 11.52 6.67
CA SER A 75 -1.57 12.25 6.09
C SER A 75 -0.50 11.29 5.59
N LEU A 76 -0.09 11.45 4.33
CA LEU A 76 0.96 10.66 3.69
C LEU A 76 2.23 11.51 3.44
N PRO A 77 3.45 10.94 3.55
CA PRO A 77 3.73 9.57 4.01
C PRO A 77 3.58 9.39 5.54
N GLY A 78 3.44 10.48 6.30
CA GLY A 78 3.37 10.41 7.76
C GLY A 78 4.76 10.42 8.41
N GLN A 79 4.90 9.76 9.56
CA GLN A 79 6.14 9.75 10.35
C GLN A 79 7.02 8.57 9.95
N LEU A 80 8.30 8.82 9.64
CA LEU A 80 9.26 7.75 9.36
C LEU A 80 9.50 6.91 10.61
N VAL A 81 9.36 5.59 10.50
CA VAL A 81 9.51 4.64 11.61
C VAL A 81 10.56 3.57 11.35
N ARG A 82 10.89 3.28 10.09
CA ARG A 82 11.98 2.36 9.73
C ARG A 82 12.64 2.75 8.42
N ALA A 83 13.94 3.00 8.44
CA ALA A 83 14.75 3.31 7.26
C ALA A 83 15.54 2.08 6.79
N GLU A 84 16.04 2.10 5.54
CA GLU A 84 16.92 1.04 5.03
C GLU A 84 18.11 0.78 5.98
N GLY A 85 18.31 -0.49 6.32
CA GLY A 85 19.36 -0.97 7.22
C GLY A 85 19.02 -0.85 8.72
N ALA A 86 17.92 -0.21 9.09
CA ALA A 86 17.49 -0.14 10.49
C ALA A 86 17.00 -1.51 11.01
N PRO A 87 17.21 -1.81 12.31
CA PRO A 87 16.71 -3.04 12.91
C PRO A 87 15.16 -3.09 12.88
N PRO A 88 14.56 -4.28 13.09
CA PRO A 88 13.11 -4.41 13.29
C PRO A 88 12.57 -3.43 14.33
N SER A 89 11.41 -2.85 14.06
CA SER A 89 10.79 -1.86 14.94
C SER A 89 10.08 -2.52 16.13
N GLY A 90 9.70 -3.80 15.99
CA GLY A 90 8.82 -4.51 16.92
C GLY A 90 7.33 -4.32 16.62
N ASP A 91 6.99 -3.50 15.63
CA ASP A 91 5.64 -3.39 15.07
C ASP A 91 5.53 -4.32 13.85
N ALA A 92 4.59 -5.27 13.91
CA ALA A 92 4.43 -6.28 12.87
C ALA A 92 4.11 -5.66 11.50
N ALA A 93 3.26 -4.63 11.42
CA ALA A 93 2.90 -4.03 10.14
C ALA A 93 4.09 -3.31 9.51
N VAL A 94 4.86 -2.58 10.33
CA VAL A 94 6.09 -1.91 9.89
C VAL A 94 7.11 -2.92 9.37
N ASP A 95 7.33 -4.00 10.12
CA ASP A 95 8.34 -4.99 9.81
C ASP A 95 7.97 -5.82 8.56
N GLU A 96 6.71 -6.19 8.42
CA GLU A 96 6.18 -6.87 7.23
C GLU A 96 6.22 -5.99 5.98
N ALA A 97 5.84 -4.71 6.07
CA ALA A 97 5.94 -3.79 4.93
C ALA A 97 7.41 -3.59 4.49
N TYR A 98 8.33 -3.49 5.46
CA TYR A 98 9.76 -3.39 5.19
C TYR A 98 10.32 -4.64 4.51
N ASP A 99 9.99 -5.83 5.03
CA ASP A 99 10.51 -7.09 4.52
C ASP A 99 9.86 -7.47 3.18
N GLY A 100 8.53 -7.31 3.05
CA GLY A 100 7.80 -7.61 1.82
C GLY A 100 8.16 -6.71 0.64
N SER A 101 8.36 -5.41 0.88
CA SER A 101 8.87 -4.51 -0.16
C SER A 101 10.30 -4.87 -0.58
N GLY A 102 11.11 -5.36 0.36
CA GLY A 102 12.46 -5.83 0.06
C GLY A 102 12.49 -7.10 -0.76
N ALA A 103 11.67 -8.09 -0.41
CA ALA A 103 11.51 -9.30 -1.19
C ALA A 103 10.99 -9.01 -2.61
N THR A 104 10.11 -8.02 -2.76
CA THR A 104 9.62 -7.58 -4.09
C THR A 104 10.74 -6.95 -4.91
N TYR A 105 11.59 -6.11 -4.31
CA TYR A 105 12.78 -5.58 -5.00
C TYR A 105 13.71 -6.70 -5.43
N ASP A 106 14.02 -7.64 -4.52
CA ASP A 106 14.95 -8.74 -4.78
C ASP A 106 14.43 -9.61 -5.94
N LEU A 107 13.12 -9.89 -5.99
CA LEU A 107 12.49 -10.56 -7.12
C LEU A 107 12.70 -9.80 -8.44
N TYR A 108 12.44 -8.48 -8.47
CA TYR A 108 12.65 -7.66 -9.66
C TYR A 108 14.09 -7.69 -10.13
N TRP A 109 15.04 -7.59 -9.21
CA TRP A 109 16.45 -7.57 -9.54
C TRP A 109 16.94 -8.96 -9.96
N ASP A 110 16.80 -9.97 -9.11
CA ASP A 110 17.41 -11.28 -9.30
C ASP A 110 16.84 -12.01 -10.52
N VAL A 111 15.53 -11.91 -10.73
CA VAL A 111 14.84 -12.66 -11.81
C VAL A 111 14.73 -11.84 -13.08
N TYR A 112 14.41 -10.55 -12.98
CA TYR A 112 14.08 -9.72 -14.14
C TYR A 112 15.17 -8.70 -14.49
N GLN A 113 16.23 -8.59 -13.68
CA GLN A 113 17.27 -7.57 -13.83
C GLN A 113 16.70 -6.15 -13.92
N ARG A 114 15.58 -5.91 -13.22
CA ARG A 114 14.89 -4.62 -13.14
C ARG A 114 15.27 -3.92 -11.84
N ASN A 115 15.85 -2.74 -11.93
CA ASN A 115 16.23 -1.96 -10.76
C ASN A 115 15.02 -1.20 -10.18
N SER A 116 14.31 -1.83 -9.23
CA SER A 116 13.09 -1.30 -8.59
C SER A 116 11.87 -1.15 -9.52
N ILE A 117 10.79 -0.58 -9.01
CA ILE A 117 9.50 -0.39 -9.70
C ILE A 117 9.67 0.36 -11.02
N ASP A 118 10.47 1.43 -11.06
CA ASP A 118 10.68 2.27 -12.26
C ASP A 118 11.81 1.79 -13.19
N GLY A 119 12.52 0.72 -12.81
CA GLY A 119 13.72 0.25 -13.50
C GLY A 119 14.95 1.17 -13.35
N SER A 120 14.86 2.22 -12.53
CA SER A 120 15.89 3.25 -12.33
C SER A 120 16.24 3.48 -10.85
N GLY A 121 15.90 2.52 -9.97
CA GLY A 121 16.24 2.58 -8.55
C GLY A 121 15.30 3.45 -7.72
N MET A 122 14.01 3.50 -8.06
CA MET A 122 12.98 4.09 -7.21
C MET A 122 13.09 3.60 -5.76
N ARG A 123 13.01 4.53 -4.80
CA ARG A 123 12.93 4.18 -3.38
C ARG A 123 11.55 3.63 -3.10
N LEU A 124 11.48 2.53 -2.35
CA LEU A 124 10.24 1.87 -1.99
C LEU A 124 9.72 2.46 -0.67
N ASP A 125 8.83 3.43 -0.79
CA ASP A 125 8.18 4.06 0.36
C ASP A 125 6.87 3.34 0.68
N SER A 126 6.63 3.08 1.96
CA SER A 126 5.44 2.40 2.47
C SER A 126 4.89 3.14 3.69
N THR A 127 3.58 3.34 3.76
CA THR A 127 2.90 3.91 4.93
C THR A 127 1.94 2.87 5.52
N VAL A 128 2.12 2.53 6.79
CA VAL A 128 1.23 1.63 7.56
C VAL A 128 0.31 2.41 8.49
N HIS A 129 -0.67 1.72 9.09
CA HIS A 129 -1.67 2.29 10.01
C HIS A 129 -2.44 3.46 9.39
N TYR A 130 -2.76 3.35 8.10
CA TYR A 130 -3.54 4.36 7.40
C TYR A 130 -5.02 4.25 7.78
N GLN A 131 -5.53 5.25 8.52
CA GLN A 131 -6.89 5.30 9.06
C GLN A 131 -7.27 4.08 9.93
N GLN A 132 -8.15 4.28 10.92
CA GLN A 132 -8.67 3.15 11.69
C GLN A 132 -9.77 2.42 10.89
N GLY A 133 -9.69 1.09 10.82
CA GLY A 133 -10.69 0.28 10.11
C GLY A 133 -10.65 0.43 8.59
N TYR A 134 -9.51 0.81 8.01
CA TYR A 134 -9.36 0.89 6.57
C TYR A 134 -9.11 -0.50 5.98
N ASP A 135 -10.12 -1.03 5.31
CA ASP A 135 -10.10 -2.37 4.72
C ASP A 135 -9.46 -2.34 3.33
N ASN A 136 -8.22 -1.85 3.18
CA ASN A 136 -7.53 -1.92 1.89
C ASN A 136 -6.02 -1.74 1.99
N ALA A 137 -5.34 -2.06 0.90
CA ALA A 137 -4.00 -1.62 0.57
C ALA A 137 -3.95 -1.13 -0.88
N PHE A 138 -3.09 -0.15 -1.16
CA PHE A 138 -2.98 0.42 -2.50
C PHE A 138 -1.61 1.03 -2.79
N TRP A 139 -1.22 0.99 -4.06
CA TRP A 139 -0.15 1.82 -4.62
C TRP A 139 -0.69 3.16 -5.13
N ASN A 140 -0.25 4.29 -4.57
CA ASN A 140 -0.79 5.60 -4.93
C ASN A 140 -0.09 6.30 -6.12
N GLY A 141 0.78 5.59 -6.83
CA GLY A 141 1.63 6.17 -7.89
C GLY A 141 3.02 6.61 -7.40
N GLN A 142 3.22 6.71 -6.08
CA GLN A 142 4.49 7.14 -5.46
C GLN A 142 4.93 6.24 -4.30
N GLN A 143 3.99 5.72 -3.53
CA GLN A 143 4.24 4.89 -2.34
C GLN A 143 3.11 3.88 -2.13
N MET A 144 3.42 2.86 -1.34
CA MET A 144 2.44 1.93 -0.79
C MET A 144 1.75 2.50 0.43
N VAL A 145 0.47 2.18 0.59
CA VAL A 145 -0.31 2.53 1.77
C VAL A 145 -1.12 1.30 2.21
N TYR A 146 -1.06 0.99 3.50
CA TYR A 146 -1.70 -0.18 4.10
C TYR A 146 -2.63 0.24 5.24
N GLY A 147 -3.87 -0.23 5.19
CA GLY A 147 -4.74 -0.26 6.35
C GLY A 147 -4.52 -1.50 7.20
N ASP A 148 -4.97 -1.42 8.45
CA ASP A 148 -4.92 -2.53 9.40
C ASP A 148 -6.16 -3.43 9.33
N GLY A 149 -7.11 -3.09 8.43
CA GLY A 149 -8.40 -3.75 8.35
C GLY A 149 -9.13 -3.74 9.70
N ASP A 150 -9.64 -4.90 10.09
CA ASP A 150 -10.34 -5.13 11.35
C ASP A 150 -9.43 -5.80 12.40
N GLU A 151 -8.12 -5.57 12.33
CA GLU A 151 -7.18 -6.29 13.18
C GLU A 151 -7.26 -5.94 14.68
N ASP A 152 -7.93 -4.85 15.02
CA ASP A 152 -8.27 -4.52 16.40
C ASP A 152 -9.45 -5.34 16.96
N LEU A 153 -10.24 -5.99 16.08
CA LEU A 153 -11.41 -6.78 16.47
C LEU A 153 -11.09 -8.25 16.74
N PRO A 154 -11.89 -8.94 17.59
CA PRO A 154 -11.78 -10.39 17.78
C PRO A 154 -11.89 -11.17 16.46
N PRO A 155 -11.23 -12.34 16.33
CA PRO A 155 -11.28 -13.16 15.11
C PRO A 155 -12.69 -13.47 14.59
N ALA A 156 -13.67 -13.60 15.47
CA ALA A 156 -15.06 -13.89 15.10
C ALA A 156 -15.82 -12.67 14.52
N GLN A 157 -15.26 -11.47 14.63
CA GLN A 157 -15.90 -10.20 14.23
C GLN A 157 -15.17 -9.50 13.07
N ARG A 158 -13.89 -9.84 12.83
CA ARG A 158 -13.10 -9.26 11.74
C ARG A 158 -13.45 -9.87 10.39
N LEU A 159 -13.45 -9.04 9.35
CA LEU A 159 -13.45 -9.50 7.96
C LEU A 159 -12.04 -9.58 7.39
N PHE A 160 -11.19 -8.60 7.74
CA PHE A 160 -9.82 -8.51 7.22
C PHE A 160 -8.80 -8.37 8.37
N ASN A 161 -7.62 -8.96 8.17
CA ASN A 161 -6.44 -8.67 8.99
C ASN A 161 -5.73 -7.41 8.43
N ARG A 162 -4.61 -7.00 9.05
CA ARG A 162 -3.73 -6.00 8.43
C ARG A 162 -3.27 -6.46 7.05
N PHE A 163 -3.22 -5.54 6.11
CA PHE A 163 -2.91 -5.87 4.71
C PHE A 163 -1.42 -6.10 4.45
N THR A 164 -0.54 -5.85 5.43
CA THR A 164 0.88 -6.18 5.35
C THR A 164 1.18 -7.65 5.62
N ILE A 165 0.25 -8.40 6.25
CA ILE A 165 0.48 -9.79 6.66
C ILE A 165 0.72 -10.74 5.47
N SER A 166 0.32 -10.31 4.27
CA SER A 166 0.39 -11.09 3.04
C SER A 166 1.41 -10.48 2.07
N ILE A 167 2.52 -11.18 1.87
CA ILE A 167 3.60 -10.73 0.97
C ILE A 167 3.15 -10.60 -0.48
N ASP A 168 2.19 -11.41 -0.92
CA ASP A 168 1.63 -11.35 -2.26
C ASP A 168 0.79 -10.08 -2.49
N VAL A 169 0.07 -9.59 -1.48
CA VAL A 169 -0.62 -8.30 -1.51
C VAL A 169 0.40 -7.17 -1.68
N ILE A 170 1.49 -7.19 -0.91
CA ILE A 170 2.57 -6.20 -1.04
C ILE A 170 3.15 -6.23 -2.47
N GLY A 171 3.50 -7.40 -2.99
CA GLY A 171 4.03 -7.55 -4.34
C GLY A 171 3.03 -7.16 -5.44
N HIS A 172 1.76 -7.50 -5.28
CA HIS A 172 0.67 -7.13 -6.20
C HIS A 172 0.58 -5.61 -6.34
N GLU A 173 0.51 -4.92 -5.21
CA GLU A 173 0.33 -3.47 -5.22
C GLU A 173 1.57 -2.74 -5.76
N LEU A 174 2.77 -3.16 -5.37
CA LEU A 174 4.01 -2.60 -5.92
C LEU A 174 4.11 -2.80 -7.44
N THR A 175 3.52 -3.88 -7.99
CA THR A 175 3.49 -4.17 -9.44
C THR A 175 2.56 -3.23 -10.23
N HIS A 176 1.71 -2.44 -9.57
CA HIS A 176 0.94 -1.42 -10.27
C HIS A 176 1.77 -0.21 -10.71
N GLY A 177 2.92 0.05 -10.09
CA GLY A 177 3.83 1.13 -10.48
C GLY A 177 4.62 0.81 -11.73
#